data_AF-A0A3P4ARM0-F1
#
_entry.id   AF-A0A3P4ARM0-F1
#
_cell.length_a   1.000
_cell.length_b   1.000
_cell.length_c   1.000
_cell.angle_alpha   90.00
_cell.angle_beta   90.00
_cell.angle_gamma   90.00
#
_symmetry.space_group_name_H-M   'P 1'
#
loop_
_entity.id
_entity.type
_entity.pdbx_description
1 polymer ?
#
loop_
_entity_poly.entity_id
_entity_poly.type
_entity_poly.pdbx_seq_one_letter_code
_entity_poly.pdbx_strand_id
1 'polypeptide(L)'
;MVYEVKPGDALEAIARRFGVDPRHILWSSGLKDARLYPGQRLLIPIVDQEADAPPRLPPGVEAYRVRPGDTLEAIAKRFGVSLLDLVSANPTLESLDRLVVGSELYIPRKAKGLVVVLGEGQTLLDLAERFGLSPVELARANGVKNPLALRPGDRVLIPGVQAKTTYERLLAKQEAERRARLEAERKRQEELRRLAEERRRQQALRQAQTRQAQAARPQVRRVSYREGGMRWPLFSFRITTYFGGRTPFQRFHTGLDLAAPTGTPIYAAKAGRVEVAGWSSVGYGFHVVLDHGGGLETLYAHMSRIAVRPGQWVEAGEVIGYVGSTGWSTGPHLHFEVRVNGIVKNPLSYLP
;
A
#
# COMPACT_ATOMS: atom_id res chain seq x y z
N MET A 1 47.87 23.53 32.50
CA MET A 1 49.27 23.92 32.76
C MET A 1 49.34 25.35 33.27
N VAL A 2 50.48 25.79 33.82
CA VAL A 2 50.70 27.21 34.14
C VAL A 2 51.65 27.80 33.10
N TYR A 3 51.29 28.95 32.53
CA TYR A 3 52.08 29.71 31.56
C TYR A 3 52.44 31.07 32.16
N GLU A 4 53.70 31.46 32.06
CA GLU A 4 54.17 32.77 32.49
C GLU A 4 54.18 33.73 31.30
N VAL A 5 53.44 34.83 31.41
CA VAL A 5 53.29 35.85 30.35
C VAL A 5 54.66 36.46 30.05
N LYS A 6 55.03 36.49 28.78
CA LYS A 6 56.26 37.12 28.29
C LYS A 6 55.99 38.53 27.78
N PRO A 7 57.00 39.42 27.74
CA PRO A 7 56.87 40.72 27.07
C PRO A 7 56.36 40.56 25.64
N GLY A 8 55.27 41.26 25.30
CA GLY A 8 54.64 41.21 23.98
C GLY A 8 53.58 40.12 23.79
N ASP A 9 53.34 39.27 24.79
CA ASP A 9 52.27 38.29 24.73
C ASP A 9 50.88 38.97 24.75
N ALA A 10 50.02 38.52 23.84
CA ALA A 10 48.59 38.83 23.86
C ALA A 10 47.79 37.58 24.22
N LEU A 11 46.69 37.75 24.94
CA LEU A 11 45.84 36.64 25.39
C LEU A 11 45.37 35.77 24.23
N GLU A 12 44.96 36.38 23.12
CA GLU A 12 44.49 35.70 21.92
C GLU A 12 45.60 34.86 21.25
N ALA A 13 46.84 35.34 21.29
CA ALA A 13 47.99 34.63 20.74
C ALA A 13 48.37 33.43 21.60
N ILE A 14 48.36 33.60 22.93
CA ILE A 14 48.56 32.52 23.90
C ILE A 14 47.47 31.47 23.74
N ALA A 15 46.20 31.89 23.68
CA ALA A 15 45.06 31.00 23.53
C ALA A 15 45.18 30.11 22.29
N ARG A 16 45.47 30.74 21.14
CA ARG A 16 45.69 30.04 19.86
C ARG A 16 46.85 29.07 19.91
N ARG A 17 47.96 29.47 20.54
CA ARG A 17 49.15 28.63 20.70
C ARG A 17 48.85 27.32 21.43
N PHE A 18 47.96 27.38 22.41
CA PHE A 18 47.57 26.22 23.22
C PHE A 18 46.26 25.57 22.78
N GLY A 19 45.66 26.01 21.67
CA GLY A 19 44.41 25.45 21.16
C GLY A 19 43.22 25.64 22.10
N VAL A 20 43.20 26.73 22.87
CA VAL A 20 42.14 27.03 23.84
C VAL A 20 41.50 28.38 23.52
N ASP A 21 40.28 28.61 24.02
CA ASP A 21 39.62 29.91 23.89
C ASP A 21 40.29 30.96 24.82
N PRO A 22 40.46 32.23 24.42
CA PRO A 22 41.00 33.28 25.29
C PRO A 22 40.20 33.48 26.58
N ARG A 23 38.86 33.39 26.51
CA ARG A 23 37.96 33.59 27.65
C ARG A 23 38.07 32.46 28.66
N HIS A 24 38.40 31.27 28.19
CA HIS A 24 38.71 30.11 29.01
C HIS A 24 39.96 30.35 29.89
N ILE A 25 40.98 31.03 29.35
CA ILE A 25 42.17 31.45 30.10
C ILE A 25 41.83 32.56 31.10
N LEU A 26 40.98 33.52 30.73
CA LEU A 26 40.53 34.57 31.65
C LEU A 26 39.86 33.97 32.88
N TRP A 27 38.90 33.08 32.65
CA TRP A 27 38.14 32.45 33.71
C TRP A 27 39.05 31.60 34.61
N SER A 28 39.88 30.72 34.02
CA SER A 28 40.75 29.80 34.77
C SER A 28 41.84 30.52 35.57
N SER A 29 42.22 31.72 35.12
CA SER A 29 43.22 32.57 35.76
C SER A 29 42.60 33.65 36.67
N GLY A 30 41.27 33.67 36.82
CA GLY A 30 40.54 34.64 37.64
C GLY A 30 40.61 36.09 37.14
N LEU A 31 40.86 36.29 35.85
CA LEU A 31 41.01 37.60 35.22
C LEU A 31 39.66 38.14 34.73
N LYS A 32 39.48 39.46 34.88
CA LYS A 32 38.26 40.17 34.46
C LYS A 32 38.34 40.70 33.03
N ASP A 33 39.55 40.90 32.51
CA ASP A 33 39.80 41.41 31.17
C ASP A 33 41.08 40.81 30.57
N ALA A 34 41.31 41.06 29.28
CA ALA A 34 42.42 40.51 28.51
C ALA A 34 43.77 41.21 28.72
N ARG A 35 43.89 42.14 29.68
CA ARG A 35 45.18 42.81 29.93
C ARG A 35 46.11 41.86 30.66
N LEU A 36 47.29 41.66 30.06
CA LEU A 36 48.33 40.78 30.58
C LEU A 36 49.58 41.58 30.92
N TYR A 37 50.25 41.19 32.00
CA TYR A 37 51.52 41.78 32.44
C TYR A 37 52.64 40.74 32.35
N PRO A 38 53.85 41.10 31.88
CA PRO A 38 54.98 40.17 31.90
C PRO A 38 55.24 39.60 33.31
N GLY A 39 55.49 38.30 33.40
CA GLY A 39 55.64 37.56 34.66
C GLY A 39 54.32 37.10 35.29
N GLN A 40 53.16 37.53 34.76
CA GLN A 40 51.86 37.07 35.23
C GLN A 40 51.66 35.58 34.93
N ARG A 41 51.20 34.81 35.92
CA ARG A 41 50.96 33.38 35.77
C ARG A 41 49.51 33.13 35.33
N LEU A 42 49.35 32.57 34.13
CA LEU A 42 48.07 32.16 33.56
C LEU A 42 47.88 30.66 33.73
N LEU A 43 46.69 30.26 34.13
CA LEU A 43 46.31 28.85 34.16
C LEU A 43 45.78 28.46 32.78
N ILE A 44 46.63 27.92 31.91
CA ILE A 44 46.24 27.51 30.56
C ILE A 44 45.57 26.14 30.62
N PRO A 45 44.29 26.04 30.21
CA PRO A 45 43.53 24.83 30.35
C PRO A 45 43.69 23.90 29.14
N ILE A 46 44.82 23.21 29.09
CA ILE A 46 45.01 22.11 28.14
C ILE A 46 44.11 20.97 28.61
N VAL A 47 43.01 20.76 27.91
CA VAL A 47 42.14 19.61 28.09
C VAL A 47 42.61 18.56 27.08
N ASP A 48 42.96 17.36 27.55
CA ASP A 48 43.10 16.20 26.67
C ASP A 48 41.73 15.98 26.03
N GLN A 49 41.56 16.50 24.82
CA GLN A 49 40.40 16.23 24.01
C GLN A 49 40.53 14.78 23.53
N GLU A 50 40.10 13.83 24.35
CA GLU A 50 39.58 12.57 23.83
C GLU A 50 38.41 12.95 22.90
N ALA A 51 38.73 13.18 21.63
CA ALA A 51 37.78 13.63 20.60
C ALA A 51 36.64 12.62 20.38
N ASP A 52 36.84 11.38 20.83
CA ASP A 52 35.90 10.27 20.70
C ASP A 52 35.06 9.99 21.97
N ALA A 53 35.25 10.76 23.05
CA ALA A 53 34.42 10.59 24.25
C ALA A 53 32.96 11.02 23.97
N PRO A 54 31.95 10.27 24.46
CA PRO A 54 30.55 10.62 24.25
C PRO A 54 30.23 11.97 24.91
N PRO A 55 29.29 12.76 24.32
CA PRO A 55 28.92 14.05 24.87
C PRO A 55 28.49 13.97 26.32
N ARG A 56 28.96 14.91 27.14
CA ARG A 56 28.57 15.00 28.53
C ARG A 56 27.09 15.38 28.64
N LEU A 57 26.38 14.70 29.55
CA LEU A 57 25.01 15.02 29.92
C LEU A 57 24.95 15.79 31.26
N PRO A 58 23.98 16.70 31.44
CA PRO A 58 23.74 17.34 32.74
C PRO A 58 23.36 16.31 33.81
N PRO A 59 23.72 16.54 35.08
CA PRO A 59 23.27 15.70 36.18
C PRO A 59 21.74 15.58 36.20
N GLY A 60 21.24 14.34 36.31
CA GLY A 60 19.80 14.07 36.35
C GLY A 60 19.09 14.03 35.00
N VAL A 61 19.84 14.13 33.89
CA VAL A 61 19.36 13.88 32.53
C VAL A 61 19.93 12.54 32.03
N GLU A 62 19.06 11.68 31.49
CA GLU A 62 19.42 10.35 30.97
C GLU A 62 19.20 10.32 29.45
N ALA A 63 20.13 9.78 28.68
CA ALA A 63 19.91 9.55 27.24
C ALA A 63 19.14 8.24 27.02
N TYR A 64 18.05 8.33 26.25
CA TYR A 64 17.22 7.21 25.85
C TYR A 64 17.21 7.07 24.34
N ARG A 65 17.52 5.87 23.85
CA ARG A 65 17.44 5.56 22.41
C ARG A 65 16.04 5.10 22.05
N VAL A 66 15.38 5.85 21.16
CA VAL A 66 14.01 5.57 20.70
C VAL A 66 13.94 4.20 20.03
N ARG A 67 12.96 3.39 20.43
CA ARG A 67 12.70 2.04 19.90
C ARG A 67 11.48 2.06 18.98
N PRO A 68 11.34 1.06 18.08
CA PRO A 68 10.12 0.88 17.30
C PRO A 68 8.89 0.81 18.20
N GLY A 69 7.88 1.63 17.91
CA GLY A 69 6.62 1.68 18.66
C GLY A 69 6.63 2.61 19.89
N ASP A 70 7.74 3.25 20.21
CA ASP A 70 7.78 4.25 21.28
C ASP A 70 6.95 5.49 20.93
N THR A 71 6.28 6.05 21.94
CA THR A 71 5.62 7.36 21.89
C THR A 71 6.16 8.26 22.99
N LEU A 72 6.12 9.58 22.79
CA LEU A 72 6.55 10.53 23.84
C LEU A 72 5.72 10.35 25.12
N GLU A 73 4.44 10.07 25.00
CA GLU A 73 3.53 9.84 26.12
C GLU A 73 3.91 8.57 26.91
N ALA A 74 4.18 7.46 26.21
CA ALA A 74 4.59 6.21 26.85
C ALA A 74 5.95 6.36 27.53
N ILE A 75 6.91 7.03 26.88
CA ILE A 75 8.23 7.33 27.45
C ILE A 75 8.08 8.24 28.68
N ALA A 76 7.36 9.35 28.57
CA ALA A 76 7.14 10.29 29.67
C ALA A 76 6.55 9.58 30.89
N LYS A 77 5.52 8.76 30.68
CA LYS A 77 4.90 7.94 31.72
C LYS A 77 5.88 6.93 32.33
N ARG A 78 6.65 6.23 31.51
CA ARG A 78 7.64 5.24 31.95
C ARG A 78 8.71 5.85 32.86
N PHE A 79 9.18 7.04 32.52
CA PHE A 79 10.23 7.71 33.27
C PHE A 79 9.71 8.67 34.35
N GLY A 80 8.39 8.81 34.49
CA GLY A 80 7.75 9.67 35.48
C GLY A 80 8.00 11.16 35.25
N VAL A 81 8.16 11.59 34.00
CA VAL A 81 8.38 13.00 33.61
C VAL A 81 7.15 13.55 32.91
N SER A 82 6.94 14.87 33.00
CA SER A 82 5.85 15.51 32.25
C SER A 82 6.22 15.65 30.78
N LEU A 83 5.22 15.72 29.88
CA LEU A 83 5.47 15.98 28.46
C LEU A 83 6.16 17.32 28.22
N LEU A 84 5.80 18.36 28.97
CA LEU A 84 6.43 19.68 28.87
C LEU A 84 7.91 19.61 29.27
N ASP A 85 8.25 18.89 30.35
CA ASP A 85 9.63 18.71 30.77
C ASP A 85 10.41 17.92 29.72
N LEU A 86 9.82 16.84 29.17
CA LEU A 86 10.43 16.03 28.12
C LEU A 86 10.69 16.84 26.84
N VAL A 87 9.74 17.67 26.41
CA VAL A 87 9.90 18.57 25.25
C VAL A 87 10.91 19.67 25.55
N SER A 88 10.97 20.18 26.78
CA SER A 88 11.99 21.15 27.19
C SER A 88 13.39 20.56 27.13
N ALA A 89 13.56 19.29 27.50
CA ALA A 89 14.84 18.60 27.34
C ALA A 89 15.17 18.23 25.88
N ASN A 90 14.22 18.35 24.95
CA ASN A 90 14.39 17.97 23.55
C ASN A 90 13.78 19.04 22.62
N PRO A 91 14.32 20.27 22.62
CA PRO A 91 13.72 21.41 21.90
C PRO A 91 13.74 21.25 20.38
N THR A 92 14.52 20.30 19.85
CA THR A 92 14.62 19.97 18.43
C THR A 92 13.52 19.01 17.95
N LEU A 93 12.61 18.56 18.82
CA LEU A 93 11.48 17.72 18.43
C LEU A 93 10.58 18.43 17.41
N GLU A 94 10.20 17.69 16.36
CA GLU A 94 9.33 18.19 15.28
C GLU A 94 7.89 17.70 15.37
N SER A 95 7.61 16.73 16.24
CA SER A 95 6.29 16.10 16.42
C SER A 95 6.14 15.51 17.82
N LEU A 96 4.90 15.47 18.32
CA LEU A 96 4.56 14.73 19.55
C LEU A 96 4.26 13.25 19.29
N ASP A 97 3.79 12.93 18.08
CA ASP A 97 3.34 11.59 17.69
C ASP A 97 4.42 10.78 16.96
N ARG A 98 5.37 11.46 16.31
CA ARG A 98 6.38 10.83 15.47
C ARG A 98 7.75 10.97 16.12
N LEU A 99 8.29 9.84 16.53
CA LEU A 99 9.67 9.71 16.97
C LEU A 99 10.48 8.91 15.94
N VAL A 100 11.72 9.35 15.71
CA VAL A 100 12.63 8.68 14.79
C VAL A 100 13.28 7.52 15.52
N VAL A 101 13.02 6.29 15.07
CA VAL A 101 13.64 5.10 15.67
C VAL A 101 15.16 5.22 15.62
N GLY A 102 15.80 4.93 16.76
CA GLY A 102 17.25 5.00 16.92
C GLY A 102 17.79 6.37 17.29
N SER A 103 16.97 7.43 17.25
CA SER A 103 17.37 8.77 17.74
C SER A 103 17.52 8.79 19.25
N GLU A 104 18.34 9.72 19.75
CA GLU A 104 18.47 9.97 21.19
C GLU A 104 17.41 10.96 21.67
N LEU A 105 16.87 10.68 22.85
CA LEU A 105 15.95 11.53 23.58
C LEU A 105 16.49 11.73 24.99
N TYR A 106 16.56 12.98 25.44
CA TYR A 106 17.08 13.33 26.76
C TYR A 106 15.94 13.37 27.79
N ILE A 107 16.03 12.52 28.81
CA ILE A 107 15.00 12.32 29.82
C ILE A 107 15.37 13.08 31.11
N PRO A 108 14.64 14.16 31.47
CA PRO A 108 14.94 14.99 32.64
C PRO A 108 14.37 14.38 33.93
N ARG A 109 15.03 13.37 34.50
CA ARG A 109 14.52 12.61 35.67
C ARG A 109 14.60 13.36 36.99
N LYS A 110 15.65 14.14 37.19
CA LYS A 110 15.90 14.88 38.46
C LYS A 110 16.10 16.37 38.26
N ALA A 111 16.27 16.82 37.03
CA ALA A 111 16.59 18.21 36.71
C ALA A 111 15.65 18.71 35.62
N LYS A 112 14.99 19.84 35.87
CA LYS A 112 13.99 20.44 34.96
C LYS A 112 14.57 21.68 34.31
N GLY A 113 14.33 21.82 33.02
CA GLY A 113 14.82 22.97 32.25
C GLY A 113 14.97 22.65 30.78
N LEU A 114 15.46 23.64 30.04
CA LEU A 114 15.75 23.54 28.62
C LEU A 114 17.12 22.89 28.46
N VAL A 115 17.22 21.79 27.71
CA VAL A 115 18.54 21.20 27.39
C VAL A 115 18.97 21.72 26.02
N VAL A 116 20.16 22.31 25.96
CA VAL A 116 20.77 22.82 24.73
C VAL A 116 22.07 22.08 24.43
N VAL A 117 22.43 22.04 23.15
CA VAL A 117 23.74 21.56 22.70
C VAL A 117 24.70 22.75 22.72
N LEU A 118 25.86 22.58 23.34
CA LEU A 118 26.92 23.59 23.33
C LEU A 118 27.56 23.63 21.93
N GLY A 119 27.49 24.78 21.25
CA GLY A 119 28.07 24.97 19.92
C GLY A 119 29.60 25.16 19.94
N GLU A 120 30.22 25.13 18.76
CA GLU A 120 31.63 25.50 18.61
C GLU A 120 31.89 26.94 19.07
N GLY A 121 32.91 27.13 19.91
CA GLY A 121 33.24 28.44 20.50
C GLY A 121 32.23 29.00 21.50
N GLN A 122 31.12 28.29 21.77
CA GLN A 122 30.12 28.71 22.74
C GLN A 122 30.53 28.31 24.16
N THR A 123 30.39 29.24 25.10
CA THR A 123 30.69 29.00 26.51
C THR A 123 29.44 29.01 27.39
N LEU A 124 29.57 28.53 28.64
CA LEU A 124 28.52 28.70 29.64
C LEU A 124 28.20 30.16 29.93
N LEU A 125 29.18 31.06 29.78
CA LEU A 125 28.97 32.48 30.01
C LEU A 125 28.04 33.06 28.94
N ASP A 126 28.25 32.70 27.67
CA ASP A 126 27.39 33.13 26.56
C ASP A 126 25.95 32.62 26.75
N LEU A 127 25.79 31.38 27.22
CA LEU A 127 24.48 30.82 27.53
C LEU A 127 23.84 31.52 28.73
N ALA A 128 24.59 31.76 29.81
CA ALA A 128 24.09 32.45 30.99
C ALA A 128 23.58 33.86 30.64
N GLU A 129 24.36 34.62 29.86
CA GLU A 129 23.97 35.95 29.40
C GLU A 129 22.72 35.90 28.52
N ARG A 130 22.68 35.00 27.53
CA ARG A 130 21.53 34.83 26.63
C ARG A 130 20.22 34.54 27.37
N PHE A 131 20.29 33.76 28.44
CA PHE A 131 19.12 33.35 29.22
C PHE A 131 18.91 34.19 30.49
N GLY A 132 19.73 35.22 30.72
CA GLY A 132 19.62 36.10 31.90
C GLY A 132 19.87 35.39 33.23
N LEU A 133 20.73 34.37 33.26
CA LEU A 133 21.05 33.57 34.45
C LEU A 133 22.43 33.92 35.00
N SER A 134 22.63 33.65 36.30
CA SER A 134 23.98 33.72 36.89
C SER A 134 24.86 32.60 36.33
N PRO A 135 26.09 32.89 35.85
CA PRO A 135 27.03 31.86 35.39
C PRO A 135 27.34 30.82 36.47
N VAL A 136 27.35 31.20 37.74
CA VAL A 136 27.60 30.31 38.88
C VAL A 136 26.44 29.34 39.10
N GLU A 137 25.20 29.83 38.98
CA GLU A 137 23.99 29.00 39.13
C GLU A 137 23.87 28.02 37.97
N LEU A 138 24.13 28.47 36.75
CA LEU A 138 24.13 27.62 35.57
C LEU A 138 25.22 26.55 35.66
N ALA A 139 26.43 26.91 36.09
CA ALA A 139 27.51 25.95 36.29
C ALA A 139 27.16 24.91 37.37
N ARG A 140 26.57 25.35 38.50
CA ARG A 140 26.11 24.45 39.58
C ARG A 140 25.04 23.48 39.10
N ALA A 141 24.04 23.95 38.36
CA ALA A 141 22.96 23.11 37.81
C ALA A 141 23.49 22.01 36.87
N ASN A 142 24.62 22.25 36.21
CA ASN A 142 25.26 21.31 35.29
C ASN A 142 26.38 20.49 35.94
N GLY A 143 26.59 20.62 37.26
CA GLY A 143 27.70 19.95 37.96
C GLY A 143 29.08 20.34 37.41
N VAL A 144 29.18 21.55 36.86
CA VAL A 144 30.40 22.09 36.26
C VAL A 144 31.12 22.93 37.31
N LYS A 145 32.22 22.39 37.85
CA LYS A 145 33.10 23.15 38.76
C LYS A 145 34.07 24.04 37.99
N ASN A 146 34.34 23.69 36.73
CA ASN A 146 35.24 24.38 35.83
C ASN A 146 34.58 24.43 34.43
N PRO A 147 34.25 25.61 33.86
CA PRO A 147 33.67 25.78 32.52
C PRO A 147 34.43 25.07 31.40
N LEU A 148 35.73 24.81 31.59
CA LEU A 148 36.61 24.08 30.67
C LEU A 148 36.30 22.59 30.60
N ALA A 149 35.49 22.09 31.52
CA ALA A 149 34.99 20.73 31.51
C ALA A 149 33.90 20.51 30.46
N LEU A 150 33.48 21.57 29.75
CA LEU A 150 32.53 21.48 28.65
C LEU A 150 33.21 21.64 27.31
N ARG A 151 32.76 20.85 26.35
CA ARG A 151 33.23 20.83 24.96
C ARG A 151 32.05 21.06 24.01
N PRO A 152 32.31 21.53 22.78
CA PRO A 152 31.29 21.54 21.73
C PRO A 152 30.64 20.15 21.61
N GLY A 153 29.32 20.12 21.50
CA GLY A 153 28.53 18.90 21.52
C GLY A 153 28.02 18.50 22.90
N ASP A 154 28.55 19.00 24.01
CA ASP A 154 28.01 18.70 25.33
C ASP A 154 26.58 19.22 25.50
N ARG A 155 25.81 18.53 26.34
CA ARG A 155 24.45 18.94 26.70
C ARG A 155 24.51 19.82 27.95
N VAL A 156 23.84 20.97 27.89
CA VAL A 156 23.76 21.93 28.99
C VAL A 156 22.30 22.14 29.34
N LEU A 157 21.95 21.95 30.61
CA LEU A 157 20.66 22.25 31.18
C LEU A 157 20.60 23.73 31.58
N ILE A 158 19.62 24.44 31.04
CA ILE A 158 19.26 25.81 31.42
C ILE A 158 18.11 25.71 32.45
N PRO A 159 18.38 25.84 33.76
CA PRO A 159 17.36 25.69 34.79
C PRO A 159 16.30 26.79 34.68
N GLY A 160 15.04 26.46 35.01
CA GLY A 160 13.94 27.42 35.02
C GLY A 160 13.39 27.82 33.65
N VAL A 161 14.08 27.50 32.55
CA VAL A 161 13.60 27.73 31.19
C VAL A 161 12.82 26.51 30.71
N GLN A 162 11.59 26.72 30.24
CA GLN A 162 10.77 25.67 29.65
C GLN A 162 10.43 26.00 28.20
N ALA A 163 10.41 24.99 27.34
CA ALA A 163 10.07 25.14 25.93
C ALA A 163 8.53 25.19 25.72
N LYS A 164 7.83 26.07 26.44
CA LYS A 164 6.36 26.19 26.39
C LYS A 164 5.85 26.51 24.98
N THR A 165 6.46 27.49 24.33
CA THR A 165 6.10 27.89 22.96
C THR A 165 6.36 26.77 21.95
N THR A 166 7.47 26.03 22.10
CA THR A 166 7.75 24.84 21.29
C THR A 166 6.68 23.77 21.52
N TYR A 167 6.33 23.50 22.78
CA TYR A 167 5.29 22.53 23.14
C TYR A 167 3.92 22.92 22.56
N GLU A 168 3.47 24.17 22.75
CA GLU A 168 2.21 24.69 22.21
C GLU A 168 2.17 24.60 20.68
N ARG A 169 3.26 24.94 20.00
CA ARG A 169 3.39 24.77 18.54
C ARG A 169 3.25 23.32 18.11
N LEU A 170 3.91 22.40 18.81
CA LEU A 170 3.84 20.97 18.51
C LEU A 170 2.45 20.39 18.79
N LEU A 171 1.79 20.84 19.86
CA LEU A 171 0.41 20.47 20.19
C LEU A 171 -0.56 20.98 19.13
N ALA A 172 -0.46 22.26 18.71
CA ALA A 172 -1.27 22.82 17.64
C ALA A 172 -1.07 22.07 16.31
N LYS A 173 0.17 21.67 15.99
CA LYS A 173 0.47 20.84 14.82
C LYS A 173 -0.20 19.46 14.92
N GLN A 174 -0.12 18.81 16.09
CA GLN A 174 -0.78 17.52 16.35
C GLN A 174 -2.30 17.62 16.17
N GLU A 175 -2.93 18.67 16.73
CA GLU A 175 -4.38 18.89 16.60
C GLU A 175 -4.79 19.18 15.16
N ALA A 176 -4.02 19.98 14.42
CA ALA A 176 -4.27 20.27 13.02
C ALA A 176 -4.18 19.00 12.15
N GLU A 177 -3.15 18.18 12.36
CA GLU A 177 -3.01 16.88 11.68
C GLU A 177 -4.18 15.94 12.02
N ARG A 178 -4.62 15.89 13.28
CA ARG A 178 -5.78 15.08 13.69
C ARG A 178 -7.07 15.54 13.03
N ARG A 179 -7.32 16.86 12.99
CA ARG A 179 -8.51 17.44 12.33
C ARG A 179 -8.49 17.14 10.84
N ALA A 180 -7.35 17.33 10.18
CA ALA A 180 -7.19 17.04 8.75
C ALA A 180 -7.44 15.56 8.44
N ARG A 181 -6.96 14.64 9.28
CA ARG A 181 -7.24 13.19 9.14
C ARG A 181 -8.72 12.86 9.24
N LEU A 182 -9.42 13.43 10.23
CA LEU A 182 -10.86 13.21 10.40
C LEU A 182 -11.67 13.78 9.24
N GLU A 183 -11.28 14.96 8.74
CA GLU A 183 -11.94 15.57 7.58
C GLU A 183 -11.71 14.75 6.30
N ALA A 184 -10.48 14.27 6.08
CA ALA A 184 -10.15 13.40 4.94
C ALA A 184 -10.94 12.08 4.98
N GLU A 185 -11.06 11.46 6.17
CA GLU A 185 -11.88 10.25 6.34
C GLU A 185 -13.36 10.53 6.08
N ARG A 186 -13.90 11.66 6.57
CA ARG A 186 -15.29 12.06 6.29
C ARG A 186 -15.52 12.23 4.78
N LYS A 187 -14.63 12.97 4.10
CA LYS A 187 -14.70 13.18 2.64
C LYS A 187 -14.65 11.85 1.88
N ARG A 188 -13.76 10.93 2.30
CA ARG A 188 -13.65 9.60 1.72
C ARG A 188 -14.94 8.78 1.90
N GLN A 189 -15.56 8.84 3.08
CA GLN A 189 -16.82 8.15 3.33
C GLN A 189 -17.98 8.73 2.51
N GLU A 190 -18.06 10.05 2.36
CA GLU A 190 -19.05 10.71 1.50
C GLU A 190 -18.87 10.32 0.03
N GLU A 191 -17.64 10.27 -0.47
CA GLU A 191 -17.32 9.83 -1.83
C GLU A 191 -17.72 8.36 -2.05
N LEU A 192 -17.38 7.47 -1.12
CA LEU A 192 -17.77 6.06 -1.18
C LEU A 192 -19.29 5.88 -1.19
N ARG A 193 -20.02 6.68 -0.40
CA ARG A 193 -21.50 6.68 -0.42
C ARG A 193 -22.05 7.11 -1.77
N ARG A 194 -21.51 8.21 -2.33
CA ARG A 194 -21.91 8.70 -3.66
C ARG A 194 -21.68 7.65 -4.75
N LEU A 195 -20.50 7.01 -4.77
CA LEU A 195 -20.18 5.96 -5.74
C LEU A 195 -21.10 4.73 -5.57
N ALA A 196 -21.44 4.37 -4.33
CA ALA A 196 -22.36 3.26 -4.06
C ALA A 196 -23.78 3.55 -4.57
N GLU A 197 -24.29 4.78 -4.39
CA GLU A 197 -25.58 5.22 -4.91
C GLU A 197 -25.60 5.22 -6.44
N GLU A 198 -24.56 5.73 -7.09
CA GLU A 198 -24.45 5.72 -8.55
C GLU A 198 -24.43 4.29 -9.10
N ARG A 199 -23.67 3.39 -8.48
CA ARG A 199 -23.62 1.97 -8.86
C ARG A 199 -24.98 1.30 -8.72
N ARG A 200 -25.72 1.58 -7.62
CA ARG A 200 -27.08 1.08 -7.43
C ARG A 200 -28.02 1.57 -8.53
N ARG A 201 -27.94 2.86 -8.89
CA ARG A 201 -28.75 3.44 -9.98
C ARG A 201 -28.45 2.78 -11.32
N GLN A 202 -27.18 2.60 -11.67
CA GLN A 202 -26.79 1.92 -12.91
C GLN A 202 -27.27 0.46 -12.94
N GLN A 203 -27.17 -0.25 -11.81
CA GLN A 203 -27.65 -1.62 -11.71
C GLN A 203 -29.18 -1.71 -11.88
N ALA A 204 -29.93 -0.79 -11.26
CA ALA A 204 -31.37 -0.71 -11.44
C ALA A 204 -31.77 -0.43 -12.90
N LEU A 205 -31.06 0.48 -13.59
CA LEU A 205 -31.29 0.75 -15.02
C LEU A 205 -31.03 -0.49 -15.89
N ARG A 206 -29.92 -1.21 -15.66
CA ARG A 206 -29.62 -2.45 -16.37
C ARG A 206 -30.66 -3.55 -16.12
N GLN A 207 -31.13 -3.68 -14.87
CA GLN A 207 -32.18 -4.63 -14.53
C GLN A 207 -33.51 -4.27 -15.22
N ALA A 208 -33.88 -2.99 -15.26
CA ALA A 208 -35.07 -2.53 -15.95
C ALA A 208 -35.00 -2.80 -17.47
N GLN A 209 -33.88 -2.47 -18.11
CA GLN A 209 -33.63 -2.78 -19.53
C GLN A 209 -33.75 -4.29 -19.81
N THR A 210 -33.17 -5.12 -18.94
CA THR A 210 -33.23 -6.59 -19.06
C THR A 210 -34.68 -7.09 -18.97
N ARG A 211 -35.47 -6.59 -18.02
CA ARG A 211 -36.88 -6.94 -17.87
C ARG A 211 -37.71 -6.54 -19.08
N GLN A 212 -37.49 -5.33 -19.62
CA GLN A 212 -38.19 -4.86 -20.81
C GLN A 212 -37.84 -5.72 -22.04
N ALA A 213 -36.57 -6.09 -22.21
CA ALA A 213 -36.13 -6.99 -23.28
C ALA A 213 -36.71 -8.41 -23.15
N GLN A 214 -36.92 -8.91 -21.91
CA GLN A 214 -37.58 -10.19 -21.67
C GLN A 214 -39.08 -10.13 -21.98
N ALA A 215 -39.78 -9.05 -21.59
CA ALA A 215 -41.20 -8.85 -21.86
C ALA A 215 -41.52 -8.64 -23.35
N ALA A 216 -40.58 -8.07 -24.12
CA ALA A 216 -40.71 -7.89 -25.56
C ALA A 216 -40.38 -9.14 -26.38
N ARG A 217 -40.05 -10.28 -25.75
CA ARG A 217 -39.80 -11.53 -26.49
C ARG A 217 -41.11 -12.06 -27.09
N PRO A 218 -41.16 -12.33 -28.41
CA PRO A 218 -42.33 -12.95 -29.03
C PRO A 218 -42.58 -14.33 -28.40
N GLN A 219 -43.83 -14.59 -27.99
CA GLN A 219 -44.20 -15.90 -27.46
C GLN A 219 -44.08 -16.94 -28.57
N VAL A 220 -43.09 -17.81 -28.47
CA VAL A 220 -42.89 -18.94 -29.39
C VAL A 220 -44.12 -19.84 -29.28
N ARG A 221 -44.92 -19.85 -30.34
CA ARG A 221 -46.14 -20.64 -30.50
C ARG A 221 -45.77 -22.11 -30.28
N ARG A 222 -46.45 -22.82 -29.37
CA ARG A 222 -46.27 -24.27 -29.17
C ARG A 222 -46.51 -24.98 -30.51
N VAL A 223 -45.45 -25.45 -31.16
CA VAL A 223 -45.54 -26.27 -32.37
C VAL A 223 -45.67 -27.72 -31.94
N SER A 224 -46.75 -28.37 -32.36
CA SER A 224 -46.95 -29.82 -32.24
C SER A 224 -45.85 -30.56 -32.99
N TYR A 225 -45.18 -31.50 -32.33
CA TYR A 225 -44.17 -32.38 -32.93
C TYR A 225 -44.79 -33.16 -34.09
N ARG A 226 -44.40 -32.84 -35.33
CA ARG A 226 -44.45 -33.83 -36.41
C ARG A 226 -43.07 -34.49 -36.46
N GLU A 227 -43.02 -35.79 -36.20
CA GLU A 227 -41.90 -36.63 -36.63
C GLU A 227 -41.70 -36.41 -38.14
N GLY A 228 -40.46 -36.19 -38.58
CA GLY A 228 -40.14 -35.87 -39.99
C GLY A 228 -40.03 -34.38 -40.37
N GLY A 229 -39.73 -33.50 -39.41
CA GLY A 229 -39.67 -32.04 -39.64
C GLY A 229 -38.27 -31.40 -39.67
N MET A 230 -37.20 -32.19 -39.69
CA MET A 230 -35.82 -31.69 -39.75
C MET A 230 -35.17 -32.00 -41.10
N ARG A 231 -34.01 -31.40 -41.35
CA ARG A 231 -33.18 -31.68 -42.53
C ARG A 231 -31.82 -32.16 -42.10
N TRP A 232 -31.14 -32.90 -42.97
CA TRP A 232 -29.75 -33.28 -42.75
C TRP A 232 -28.87 -32.04 -42.54
N PRO A 233 -28.02 -32.00 -41.50
CA PRO A 233 -27.19 -30.85 -41.19
C PRO A 233 -25.94 -30.73 -42.10
N LEU A 234 -25.74 -31.70 -42.98
CA LEU A 234 -24.72 -31.76 -44.03
C LEU A 234 -25.36 -32.26 -45.34
N PHE A 235 -24.86 -31.82 -46.49
CA PHE A 235 -25.34 -32.27 -47.80
C PHE A 235 -24.63 -33.54 -48.32
N SER A 236 -23.36 -33.72 -47.98
CA SER A 236 -22.56 -34.89 -48.37
C SER A 236 -21.73 -35.34 -47.18
N PHE A 237 -21.93 -36.59 -46.76
CA PHE A 237 -21.33 -37.16 -45.56
C PHE A 237 -21.40 -38.69 -45.61
N ARG A 238 -20.63 -39.33 -44.73
CA ARG A 238 -20.81 -40.75 -44.39
C ARG A 238 -21.09 -40.84 -42.88
N ILE A 239 -22.12 -41.58 -42.50
CA ILE A 239 -22.34 -41.88 -41.08
C ILE A 239 -21.23 -42.85 -40.62
N THR A 240 -20.45 -42.46 -39.63
CA THR A 240 -19.39 -43.30 -39.04
C THR A 240 -19.84 -43.97 -37.76
N THR A 241 -20.68 -43.30 -36.98
CA THR A 241 -21.19 -43.82 -35.70
C THR A 241 -22.68 -43.51 -35.59
N TYR A 242 -23.46 -44.52 -35.22
CA TYR A 242 -24.89 -44.38 -34.96
C TYR A 242 -25.17 -44.12 -33.48
N PHE A 243 -26.36 -43.58 -33.19
CA PHE A 243 -26.88 -43.42 -31.83
C PHE A 243 -26.90 -44.77 -31.10
N GLY A 244 -26.47 -44.77 -29.83
CA GLY A 244 -26.33 -45.97 -29.01
C GLY A 244 -25.12 -46.86 -29.34
N GLY A 245 -24.32 -46.48 -30.34
CA GLY A 245 -23.04 -47.12 -30.64
C GLY A 245 -21.98 -46.89 -29.56
N ARG A 246 -20.78 -47.44 -29.78
CA ARG A 246 -19.60 -47.23 -28.92
C ARG A 246 -18.54 -46.45 -29.68
N THR A 247 -17.90 -45.50 -29.01
CA THR A 247 -16.72 -44.77 -29.51
C THR A 247 -15.54 -45.03 -28.57
N PRO A 248 -14.29 -44.66 -28.96
CA PRO A 248 -13.15 -44.73 -28.05
C PRO A 248 -13.32 -43.93 -26.75
N PHE A 249 -14.20 -42.92 -26.75
CA PHE A 249 -14.42 -42.02 -25.61
C PHE A 249 -15.72 -42.30 -24.84
N GLN A 250 -16.69 -42.98 -25.44
CA GLN A 250 -18.02 -43.17 -24.88
C GLN A 250 -18.54 -44.60 -25.10
N ARG A 251 -19.05 -45.23 -24.03
CA ARG A 251 -19.72 -46.55 -24.10
C ARG A 251 -21.12 -46.49 -24.71
N PHE A 252 -21.71 -45.30 -24.81
CA PHE A 252 -23.00 -45.05 -25.43
C PHE A 252 -22.93 -43.71 -26.17
N HIS A 253 -23.07 -43.76 -27.49
CA HIS A 253 -23.00 -42.60 -28.35
C HIS A 253 -24.33 -41.84 -28.37
N THR A 254 -24.33 -40.56 -27.99
CA THR A 254 -25.54 -39.76 -27.76
C THR A 254 -26.16 -39.15 -29.02
N GLY A 255 -25.52 -39.32 -30.17
CA GLY A 255 -25.93 -38.70 -31.44
C GLY A 255 -25.56 -39.52 -32.68
N LEU A 256 -25.39 -38.83 -33.80
CA LEU A 256 -24.83 -39.35 -35.05
C LEU A 256 -23.51 -38.66 -35.36
N ASP A 257 -22.50 -39.44 -35.75
CA ASP A 257 -21.25 -38.90 -36.28
C ASP A 257 -21.29 -38.92 -37.80
N LEU A 258 -21.24 -37.74 -38.41
CA LEU A 258 -21.30 -37.54 -39.85
C LEU A 258 -19.91 -37.09 -40.33
N ALA A 259 -19.14 -38.02 -40.90
CA ALA A 259 -17.82 -37.72 -41.41
C ALA A 259 -17.89 -36.87 -42.68
N ALA A 260 -17.17 -35.76 -42.66
CA ALA A 260 -16.99 -34.82 -43.75
C ALA A 260 -15.66 -34.06 -43.56
N PRO A 261 -15.05 -33.51 -44.62
CA PRO A 261 -13.81 -32.74 -44.49
C PRO A 261 -13.93 -31.55 -43.53
N THR A 262 -12.84 -31.20 -42.83
CA THR A 262 -12.76 -29.96 -42.05
C THR A 262 -13.12 -28.77 -42.94
N GLY A 263 -13.96 -27.87 -42.43
CA GLY A 263 -14.41 -26.69 -43.16
C GLY A 263 -15.69 -26.89 -43.96
N THR A 264 -16.22 -28.12 -44.07
CA THR A 264 -17.56 -28.33 -44.66
C THR A 264 -18.62 -27.54 -43.88
N PRO A 265 -19.49 -26.74 -44.54
CA PRO A 265 -20.53 -25.99 -43.84
C PRO A 265 -21.52 -26.91 -43.12
N ILE A 266 -21.85 -26.55 -41.87
CA ILE A 266 -22.88 -27.19 -41.05
C ILE A 266 -24.12 -26.31 -41.09
N TYR A 267 -25.27 -26.91 -41.37
CA TYR A 267 -26.53 -26.22 -41.51
C TYR A 267 -27.48 -26.53 -40.34
N ALA A 268 -28.29 -25.54 -39.93
CA ALA A 268 -29.35 -25.75 -38.95
C ALA A 268 -30.37 -26.78 -39.49
N ALA A 269 -30.53 -27.90 -38.79
CA ALA A 269 -31.47 -28.96 -39.15
C ALA A 269 -32.95 -28.48 -39.07
N LYS A 270 -33.22 -27.48 -38.24
CA LYS A 270 -34.53 -26.84 -38.04
C LYS A 270 -34.34 -25.39 -37.60
N ALA A 271 -35.31 -24.51 -37.91
CA ALA A 271 -35.28 -23.12 -37.44
C ALA A 271 -35.34 -23.06 -35.91
N GLY A 272 -34.62 -22.13 -35.31
CA GLY A 272 -34.54 -22.03 -33.85
C GLY A 272 -33.63 -20.91 -33.37
N ARG A 273 -33.57 -20.75 -32.05
CA ARG A 273 -32.71 -19.79 -31.37
C ARG A 273 -31.42 -20.46 -30.94
N VAL A 274 -30.29 -19.81 -31.21
CA VAL A 274 -28.98 -20.22 -30.69
C VAL A 274 -28.98 -20.04 -29.17
N GLU A 275 -29.00 -21.14 -28.44
CA GLU A 275 -28.88 -21.14 -26.98
C GLU A 275 -27.40 -21.10 -26.58
N VAL A 276 -26.59 -21.95 -27.22
CA VAL A 276 -25.15 -22.05 -27.00
C VAL A 276 -24.42 -21.90 -28.33
N ALA A 277 -23.34 -21.12 -28.33
CA ALA A 277 -22.38 -21.02 -29.42
C ALA A 277 -21.01 -20.71 -28.79
N GLY A 278 -20.19 -21.74 -28.57
CA GLY A 278 -18.91 -21.59 -27.92
C GLY A 278 -18.17 -22.90 -27.66
N TRP A 279 -17.11 -22.83 -26.86
CA TRP A 279 -16.30 -23.98 -26.46
C TRP A 279 -16.94 -24.73 -25.28
N SER A 280 -17.05 -26.05 -25.40
CA SER A 280 -17.39 -26.95 -24.29
C SER A 280 -16.14 -27.52 -23.65
N SER A 281 -16.08 -27.46 -22.31
CA SER A 281 -15.03 -28.10 -21.51
C SER A 281 -15.18 -29.63 -21.40
N VAL A 282 -16.27 -30.21 -21.91
CA VAL A 282 -16.62 -31.63 -21.71
C VAL A 282 -16.89 -32.36 -23.04
N GLY A 283 -15.84 -32.52 -23.85
CA GLY A 283 -15.84 -33.44 -25.00
C GLY A 283 -16.39 -32.88 -26.32
N TYR A 284 -17.34 -31.95 -26.32
CA TYR A 284 -17.93 -31.42 -27.58
C TYR A 284 -17.03 -30.45 -28.36
N GLY A 285 -16.03 -29.84 -27.74
CA GLY A 285 -15.21 -28.79 -28.38
C GLY A 285 -16.04 -27.55 -28.75
N PHE A 286 -15.77 -26.94 -29.91
CA PHE A 286 -16.65 -25.88 -30.41
C PHE A 286 -17.99 -26.48 -30.85
N HIS A 287 -19.07 -25.94 -30.31
CA HIS A 287 -20.40 -26.46 -30.57
C HIS A 287 -21.47 -25.36 -30.57
N VAL A 288 -22.60 -25.71 -31.17
CA VAL A 288 -23.82 -24.92 -31.20
C VAL A 288 -24.97 -25.77 -30.68
N VAL A 289 -25.83 -25.17 -29.85
CA VAL A 289 -27.14 -25.75 -29.46
C VAL A 289 -28.23 -24.81 -29.94
N LEU A 290 -29.20 -25.34 -30.67
CA LEU A 290 -30.38 -24.62 -31.14
C LEU A 290 -31.61 -25.08 -30.36
N ASP A 291 -32.32 -24.14 -29.73
CA ASP A 291 -33.65 -24.34 -29.16
C ASP A 291 -34.70 -24.08 -30.25
N HIS A 292 -35.47 -25.11 -30.59
CA HIS A 292 -36.54 -25.06 -31.59
C HIS A 292 -37.92 -24.76 -30.98
N GLY A 293 -37.99 -24.56 -29.67
CA GLY A 293 -39.21 -24.41 -28.90
C GLY A 293 -39.85 -25.75 -28.52
N GLY A 294 -40.72 -25.72 -27.52
CA GLY A 294 -41.47 -26.90 -27.07
C GLY A 294 -40.61 -28.01 -26.44
N GLY A 295 -39.38 -27.68 -26.02
CA GLY A 295 -38.41 -28.61 -25.42
C GLY A 295 -37.58 -29.39 -26.44
N LEU A 296 -37.66 -29.05 -27.74
CA LEU A 296 -36.86 -29.68 -28.79
C LEU A 296 -35.57 -28.90 -29.03
N GLU A 297 -34.44 -29.55 -28.93
CA GLU A 297 -33.12 -28.97 -29.19
C GLU A 297 -32.33 -29.82 -30.19
N THR A 298 -31.42 -29.18 -30.92
CA THR A 298 -30.35 -29.85 -31.65
C THR A 298 -28.98 -29.36 -31.23
N LEU A 299 -28.02 -30.28 -31.12
CA LEU A 299 -26.62 -29.97 -30.82
C LEU A 299 -25.73 -30.36 -31.99
N TYR A 300 -24.77 -29.49 -32.30
CA TYR A 300 -23.81 -29.63 -33.39
C TYR A 300 -22.41 -29.42 -32.81
N ALA A 301 -21.57 -30.45 -32.77
CA ALA A 301 -20.28 -30.42 -32.08
C ALA A 301 -19.07 -30.68 -32.99
N HIS A 302 -17.89 -30.59 -32.38
CA HIS A 302 -16.57 -30.77 -32.98
C HIS A 302 -16.24 -29.76 -34.08
N MET A 303 -16.88 -28.59 -34.08
CA MET A 303 -16.69 -27.58 -35.12
C MET A 303 -15.24 -27.08 -35.16
N SER A 304 -14.79 -26.68 -36.36
CA SER A 304 -13.56 -25.90 -36.54
C SER A 304 -13.80 -24.41 -36.31
N ARG A 305 -15.00 -23.92 -36.67
CA ARG A 305 -15.42 -22.54 -36.52
C ARG A 305 -16.93 -22.44 -36.35
N ILE A 306 -17.38 -21.53 -35.48
CA ILE A 306 -18.78 -21.20 -35.27
C ILE A 306 -19.14 -19.96 -36.10
N ALA A 307 -20.30 -19.97 -36.77
CA ALA A 307 -20.76 -18.87 -37.64
C ALA A 307 -21.86 -17.99 -37.01
N VAL A 308 -22.35 -18.36 -35.82
CA VAL A 308 -23.49 -17.73 -35.14
C VAL A 308 -23.16 -17.35 -33.70
N ARG A 309 -24.04 -16.59 -33.03
CA ARG A 309 -23.83 -16.11 -31.65
C ARG A 309 -25.00 -16.46 -30.73
N PRO A 310 -24.78 -16.62 -29.41
CA PRO A 310 -25.87 -16.87 -28.47
C PRO A 310 -26.96 -15.81 -28.56
N GLY A 311 -28.21 -16.25 -28.60
CA GLY A 311 -29.38 -15.39 -28.74
C GLY A 311 -29.83 -15.11 -30.17
N GLN A 312 -29.00 -15.40 -31.19
CA GLN A 312 -29.36 -15.25 -32.60
C GLN A 312 -30.49 -16.22 -32.99
N TRP A 313 -31.42 -15.78 -33.82
CA TRP A 313 -32.39 -16.65 -34.49
C TRP A 313 -31.80 -17.13 -35.82
N VAL A 314 -31.98 -18.40 -36.16
CA VAL A 314 -31.54 -19.00 -37.43
C VAL A 314 -32.67 -19.78 -38.09
N GLU A 315 -32.73 -19.72 -39.41
CA GLU A 315 -33.69 -20.51 -40.19
C GLU A 315 -33.14 -21.91 -40.51
N ALA A 316 -34.03 -22.87 -40.78
CA ALA A 316 -33.61 -24.20 -41.21
C ALA A 316 -32.78 -24.09 -42.49
N GLY A 317 -31.54 -24.58 -42.47
CA GLY A 317 -30.62 -24.46 -43.60
C GLY A 317 -29.67 -23.30 -43.60
N GLU A 318 -29.71 -22.45 -42.59
CA GLU A 318 -28.70 -21.44 -42.42
C GLU A 318 -27.40 -22.08 -41.94
N VAL A 319 -26.26 -21.54 -42.39
CA VAL A 319 -24.94 -22.02 -41.96
C VAL A 319 -24.70 -21.57 -40.52
N ILE A 320 -24.49 -22.53 -39.62
CA ILE A 320 -24.26 -22.28 -38.19
C ILE A 320 -22.81 -22.51 -37.76
N GLY A 321 -22.02 -23.19 -38.58
CA GLY A 321 -20.62 -23.46 -38.32
C GLY A 321 -20.00 -24.31 -39.40
N TYR A 322 -18.82 -24.84 -39.11
CA TYR A 322 -18.03 -25.62 -40.06
C TYR A 322 -17.45 -26.85 -39.38
N VAL A 323 -17.49 -27.98 -40.07
CA VAL A 323 -16.98 -29.28 -39.60
C VAL A 323 -15.51 -29.12 -39.17
N GLY A 324 -15.14 -29.83 -38.11
CA GLY A 324 -13.79 -29.86 -37.59
C GLY A 324 -13.52 -31.13 -36.80
N SER A 325 -12.55 -31.05 -35.90
CA SER A 325 -12.12 -32.16 -35.07
C SER A 325 -11.74 -31.68 -33.66
N THR A 326 -12.48 -30.71 -33.12
CA THR A 326 -12.22 -30.16 -31.78
C THR A 326 -12.89 -31.00 -30.69
N GLY A 327 -12.35 -31.00 -29.47
CA GLY A 327 -12.87 -31.85 -28.38
C GLY A 327 -12.48 -33.32 -28.54
N TRP A 328 -13.34 -34.23 -28.06
CA TRP A 328 -13.14 -35.68 -28.14
C TRP A 328 -13.53 -36.21 -29.51
N SER A 329 -12.64 -36.02 -30.46
CA SER A 329 -12.81 -36.46 -31.85
C SER A 329 -11.55 -37.15 -32.34
N THR A 330 -11.69 -38.27 -33.05
CA THR A 330 -10.57 -38.99 -33.67
C THR A 330 -10.26 -38.55 -35.10
N GLY A 331 -11.06 -37.63 -35.66
CA GLY A 331 -10.89 -37.11 -37.01
C GLY A 331 -12.08 -36.26 -37.46
N PRO A 332 -11.99 -35.54 -38.58
CA PRO A 332 -13.02 -34.57 -38.97
C PRO A 332 -14.42 -35.19 -39.16
N HIS A 333 -15.38 -34.74 -38.34
CA HIS A 333 -16.79 -35.10 -38.42
C HIS A 333 -17.68 -34.10 -37.69
N LEU A 334 -18.98 -34.12 -37.97
CA LEU A 334 -20.01 -33.47 -37.17
C LEU A 334 -20.63 -34.50 -36.22
N HIS A 335 -20.60 -34.24 -34.92
CA HIS A 335 -21.46 -34.93 -33.97
C HIS A 335 -22.79 -34.18 -33.83
N PHE A 336 -23.89 -34.85 -34.17
CA PHE A 336 -25.24 -34.28 -34.21
C PHE A 336 -26.17 -34.99 -33.23
N GLU A 337 -26.78 -34.24 -32.32
CA GLU A 337 -27.78 -34.76 -31.38
C GLU A 337 -29.14 -34.10 -31.59
N VAL A 338 -30.20 -34.86 -31.30
CA VAL A 338 -31.55 -34.34 -31.08
C VAL A 338 -31.92 -34.59 -29.63
N ARG A 339 -32.42 -33.58 -28.92
CA ARG A 339 -32.84 -33.69 -27.52
C ARG A 339 -34.29 -33.26 -27.40
N VAL A 340 -35.06 -34.01 -26.62
CA VAL A 340 -36.45 -33.68 -26.27
C VAL A 340 -36.55 -33.61 -24.76
N ASN A 341 -36.86 -32.43 -24.24
CA ASN A 341 -36.88 -32.09 -22.82
C ASN A 341 -35.57 -32.49 -22.11
N GLY A 342 -34.43 -32.19 -22.74
CA GLY A 342 -33.09 -32.53 -22.24
C GLY A 342 -32.67 -34.00 -22.41
N ILE A 343 -33.54 -34.88 -22.91
CA ILE A 343 -33.23 -36.29 -23.12
C ILE A 343 -32.79 -36.51 -24.58
N VAL A 344 -31.59 -37.04 -24.78
CA VAL A 344 -31.08 -37.40 -26.11
C VAL A 344 -31.95 -38.49 -26.76
N LYS A 345 -32.24 -38.30 -28.05
CA LYS A 345 -33.02 -39.22 -28.88
C LYS A 345 -32.21 -39.61 -30.10
N ASN A 346 -32.55 -40.75 -30.70
CA ASN A 346 -31.95 -41.17 -31.97
C ASN A 346 -32.28 -40.12 -33.06
N PRO A 347 -31.28 -39.40 -33.62
CA PRO A 347 -31.55 -38.36 -34.61
C PRO A 347 -32.19 -38.89 -35.90
N LEU A 348 -31.99 -40.17 -36.24
CA LEU A 348 -32.62 -40.79 -37.41
C LEU A 348 -34.16 -40.82 -37.35
N SER A 349 -34.77 -40.70 -36.16
CA SER A 349 -36.22 -40.60 -36.02
C SER A 349 -36.78 -39.21 -36.39
N TYR A 350 -35.91 -38.22 -36.60
CA TYR A 350 -36.30 -36.82 -36.86
C TYR A 350 -35.83 -36.30 -38.21
N LEU A 351 -34.83 -36.95 -38.81
CA LEU A 351 -34.24 -36.62 -40.10
C LEU A 351 -35.00 -37.30 -41.26
N PRO A 352 -34.95 -36.75 -42.50
CA PRO A 352 -35.62 -37.31 -43.67
C PRO A 352 -35.07 -38.64 -44.15
#